data_AF-A0A9P1IEP9-F1
#
_entry.id   AF-A0A9P1IEP9-F1
#
_cell.length_a   1.000
_cell.length_b   1.000
_cell.length_c   1.000
_cell.angle_alpha   90.00
_cell.angle_beta   90.00
_cell.angle_gamma   90.00
#
_symmetry.space_group_name_H-M   'P 1'
#
loop_
_entity.id
_entity.type
_entity.pdbx_description
1 polymer ?
#
loop_
_entity_poly.entity_id
_entity_poly.type
_entity_poly.pdbx_seq_one_letter_code
_entity_poly.pdbx_strand_id
1 'polypeptide(L)'
;MSTNSSNFFDSYPIECDVSYDPLLEFLKFFLQAIYLLPGSLIILKLLYIILFAQRSKYKNNYFFRFYVLDLLASFYNSFSDLIFGRFFIYITPLCGIIAPFFYDFSIFLQISNNLYNYCRALKSVTQILLTTNRMTCVMFPIFHQKIWKTSFKIVVSITLILPFFAIWNLIISRNYITETFGGFHVNHKNAISWASLSKFQLAFISVALVFTFLNTGYATCSIGHRTFDAIRTDPTTGKTATVTLQAGSYCECRATSQSSIQSLVSGAGISGVYNPKIIG
;
A
#
# COMPACT_ATOMS: atom_id res chain seq x y z
N MET A 1 47.58 31.66 0.03
CA MET A 1 47.75 30.88 1.28
C MET A 1 46.37 30.41 1.69
N SER A 2 45.97 29.21 1.26
CA SER A 2 46.26 27.91 1.88
C SER A 2 45.32 27.60 3.05
N THR A 3 44.31 26.79 2.73
CA THR A 3 43.76 25.68 3.52
C THR A 3 43.48 25.89 5.01
N ASN A 4 42.20 25.77 5.38
CA ASN A 4 41.83 24.82 6.43
C ASN A 4 40.50 24.14 6.11
N SER A 5 40.64 22.91 5.65
CA SER A 5 39.64 21.86 5.58
C SER A 5 39.42 21.29 6.98
N SER A 6 38.39 21.73 7.69
CA SER A 6 37.80 21.00 8.83
C SER A 6 36.59 21.77 9.34
N ASN A 7 35.39 21.31 8.96
CA ASN A 7 34.18 21.22 9.81
C ASN A 7 33.07 20.60 8.95
N PHE A 8 33.11 19.27 8.86
CA PHE A 8 32.12 18.45 8.12
C PHE A 8 30.84 18.19 8.96
N PHE A 9 30.80 18.74 10.19
CA PHE A 9 29.74 18.60 11.19
C PHE A 9 29.42 19.96 11.83
N ASP A 10 28.87 20.90 11.06
CA ASP A 10 28.22 22.06 11.69
C ASP A 10 26.87 21.59 12.23
N SER A 11 26.94 21.06 13.44
CA SER A 11 25.83 20.61 14.27
C SER A 11 25.30 21.76 15.09
N TYR A 12 24.04 22.15 14.85
CA TYR A 12 23.34 23.06 15.75
C TYR A 12 22.87 22.25 16.98
N PRO A 13 23.17 22.67 18.23
CA PRO A 13 22.63 22.02 19.41
C PRO A 13 21.09 22.16 19.41
N ILE A 14 20.38 21.07 19.73
CA ILE A 14 18.91 21.09 19.84
C ILE A 14 18.56 21.89 21.10
N GLU A 15 18.00 23.07 20.91
CA GLU A 15 17.48 23.92 21.99
C GLU A 15 15.99 23.65 22.13
N CYS A 16 15.62 22.70 22.99
CA CYS A 16 14.21 22.38 23.20
C CYS A 16 13.40 23.63 23.58
N ASP A 17 12.46 24.02 22.72
CA ASP A 17 11.61 25.20 22.95
C ASP A 17 10.61 24.92 24.08
N VAL A 18 10.84 25.55 25.22
CA VAL A 18 10.01 25.45 26.43
C VAL A 18 8.77 26.36 26.39
N SER A 19 8.55 27.12 25.32
CA SER A 19 7.41 28.02 25.19
C SER A 19 6.07 27.29 25.00
N TYR A 20 6.09 25.99 24.70
CA TYR A 20 4.88 25.20 24.46
C TYR A 20 4.33 24.56 25.74
N ASP A 21 3.01 24.64 25.93
CA ASP A 21 2.32 23.99 27.05
C ASP A 21 2.35 22.45 26.89
N PRO A 22 3.00 21.71 27.81
CA PRO A 22 3.12 20.26 27.71
C PRO A 22 1.78 19.52 27.73
N LEU A 23 0.77 20.04 28.43
CA LEU A 23 -0.55 19.39 28.52
C LEU A 23 -1.27 19.46 27.18
N LEU A 24 -1.17 20.59 26.48
CA LEU A 24 -1.80 20.78 25.18
C LEU A 24 -1.16 19.89 24.11
N GLU A 25 0.17 19.80 24.08
CA GLU A 25 0.88 18.94 23.11
C GLU A 25 0.63 17.44 23.41
N PHE A 26 0.59 17.04 24.68
CA PHE A 26 0.23 15.68 25.07
C PHE A 26 -1.20 15.31 24.65
N LEU A 27 -2.15 16.24 24.77
CA LEU A 27 -3.52 16.03 24.32
C LEU A 27 -3.59 15.84 22.79
N LYS A 28 -2.83 16.63 22.01
CA LYS A 28 -2.73 16.44 20.55
C LYS A 28 -2.17 15.06 20.21
N PHE A 29 -1.13 14.62 20.90
CA PHE A 29 -0.60 13.26 20.74
C PHE A 29 -1.67 12.19 21.00
N PHE A 30 -2.38 12.29 22.12
CA PHE A 30 -3.39 11.30 22.50
C PHE A 30 -4.53 11.22 21.48
N LEU A 31 -5.02 12.37 21.00
CA LEU A 31 -6.04 12.44 19.97
C LEU A 31 -5.56 11.79 18.65
N GLN A 32 -4.33 12.07 18.25
CA GLN A 32 -3.74 11.49 17.04
C GLN A 32 -3.47 9.98 17.20
N ALA A 33 -3.07 9.53 18.38
CA ALA A 33 -2.88 8.12 18.70
C ALA A 33 -4.21 7.35 18.64
N ILE A 34 -5.28 7.90 19.23
CA ILE A 34 -6.64 7.33 19.12
C ILE A 34 -7.08 7.20 17.66
N TYR A 35 -6.72 8.16 16.80
CA TYR A 35 -7.06 8.10 15.39
C TYR A 35 -6.27 7.01 14.63
N LEU A 36 -4.95 6.89 14.87
CA LEU A 36 -4.07 6.01 14.07
C LEU A 36 -3.99 4.56 14.58
N LEU A 37 -4.16 4.34 15.90
CA LEU A 37 -4.05 3.01 16.52
C LEU A 37 -5.09 2.01 15.99
N PRO A 38 -6.40 2.34 15.87
CA PRO A 38 -7.39 1.41 15.35
C PRO A 38 -7.05 0.91 13.94
N GLY A 39 -6.62 1.82 13.05
CA GLY A 39 -6.19 1.46 11.70
C GLY A 39 -4.99 0.50 11.70
N SER A 40 -4.01 0.77 12.56
CA SER A 40 -2.82 -0.07 12.72
C SER A 40 -3.17 -1.48 13.23
N LEU A 41 -4.08 -1.60 14.20
CA LEU A 41 -4.54 -2.87 14.74
C LEU A 41 -5.31 -3.70 13.69
N ILE A 42 -6.12 -3.05 12.85
CA ILE A 42 -6.83 -3.71 11.75
C ILE A 42 -5.81 -4.30 10.75
N ILE A 43 -4.80 -3.51 10.35
CA ILE A 43 -3.74 -3.97 9.45
C ILE A 43 -3.01 -5.18 10.05
N LEU A 44 -2.67 -5.13 11.34
CA LEU A 44 -2.00 -6.23 12.03
C LEU A 44 -2.86 -7.50 12.06
N LYS A 45 -4.15 -7.39 12.37
CA LYS A 45 -5.10 -8.52 12.35
C LYS A 45 -5.23 -9.13 10.94
N LEU A 46 -5.32 -8.29 9.90
CA LEU A 46 -5.38 -8.77 8.51
C LEU A 46 -4.11 -9.53 8.14
N LEU A 47 -2.95 -8.99 8.50
CA LEU A 47 -1.66 -9.63 8.26
C LEU A 47 -1.59 -10.99 8.96
N TYR A 48 -2.01 -11.06 10.23
CA TYR A 48 -2.06 -12.30 11.01
C TYR A 48 -2.95 -13.37 10.35
N ILE A 49 -4.15 -12.98 9.91
CA ILE A 49 -5.09 -13.91 9.26
C ILE A 49 -4.51 -14.48 7.97
N ILE A 50 -3.92 -13.63 7.12
CA ILE A 50 -3.42 -14.04 5.80
C ILE A 50 -2.13 -14.87 5.92
N LEU A 51 -1.21 -14.49 6.81
CA LEU A 51 0.09 -15.14 6.94
C LEU A 51 0.07 -16.40 7.82
N PHE A 52 -0.71 -16.40 8.90
CA PHE A 52 -0.69 -17.45 9.91
C PHE A 52 -2.00 -18.24 9.97
N ALA A 53 -3.15 -17.58 10.20
CA ALA A 53 -4.39 -18.31 10.50
C ALA A 53 -4.97 -19.10 9.31
N GLN A 54 -4.93 -18.53 8.10
CA GLN A 54 -5.54 -19.10 6.90
C GLN A 54 -4.55 -19.19 5.73
N ARG A 55 -3.27 -19.40 6.04
CA ARG A 55 -2.16 -19.40 5.06
C ARG A 55 -2.41 -20.35 3.88
N SER A 56 -2.93 -21.55 4.12
CA SER A 56 -3.17 -22.56 3.08
C SER A 56 -4.16 -22.08 2.02
N LYS A 57 -5.16 -21.28 2.41
CA LYS A 57 -6.18 -20.73 1.51
C LYS A 57 -5.66 -19.56 0.67
N TYR A 58 -4.81 -18.70 1.24
CA TYR A 58 -4.39 -17.45 0.60
C TYR A 58 -3.04 -17.51 -0.12
N LYS A 59 -2.12 -18.42 0.25
CA LYS A 59 -0.76 -18.49 -0.31
C LYS A 59 -0.72 -18.71 -1.83
N ASN A 60 -1.72 -19.37 -2.40
CA ASN A 60 -1.75 -19.71 -3.82
C ASN A 60 -2.33 -18.60 -4.71
N ASN A 61 -2.94 -17.57 -4.13
CA ASN A 61 -3.54 -16.48 -4.89
C ASN A 61 -2.58 -15.29 -4.98
N TYR A 62 -2.27 -14.87 -6.21
CA TYR A 62 -1.35 -13.77 -6.50
C TYR A 62 -1.84 -12.42 -5.95
N PHE A 63 -3.15 -12.20 -5.89
CA PHE A 63 -3.75 -11.01 -5.28
C PHE A 63 -3.28 -10.85 -3.83
N PHE A 64 -3.41 -11.91 -3.04
CA PHE A 64 -3.06 -11.89 -1.61
C PHE A 64 -1.56 -11.73 -1.37
N ARG A 65 -0.71 -12.16 -2.31
CA ARG A 65 0.74 -11.96 -2.20
C ARG A 65 1.12 -10.48 -2.33
N PHE A 66 0.55 -9.76 -3.30
CA PHE A 66 0.73 -8.31 -3.39
C PHE A 66 0.07 -7.59 -2.21
N TYR A 67 -1.09 -8.05 -1.77
CA TYR A 67 -1.80 -7.45 -0.65
C TYR A 67 -1.00 -7.55 0.66
N VAL A 68 -0.29 -8.65 0.90
CA VAL A 68 0.63 -8.77 2.04
C VAL A 68 1.75 -7.74 1.99
N LEU A 69 2.34 -7.49 0.81
CA LEU A 69 3.38 -6.46 0.66
C LEU A 69 2.84 -5.06 0.99
N ASP A 70 1.62 -4.75 0.53
CA ASP A 70 0.94 -3.49 0.85
C ASP A 70 0.66 -3.32 2.35
N LEU A 71 0.17 -4.38 2.99
CA LEU A 71 -0.12 -4.40 4.43
C LEU A 71 1.16 -4.25 5.28
N LEU A 72 2.25 -4.92 4.91
CA LEU A 72 3.54 -4.79 5.60
C LEU A 72 4.08 -3.36 5.51
N ALA A 73 4.09 -2.77 4.30
CA ALA A 73 4.52 -1.39 4.10
C ALA A 73 3.62 -0.40 4.86
N SER A 74 2.30 -0.62 4.85
CA SER A 74 1.33 0.20 5.57
C SER A 74 1.51 0.12 7.10
N PHE A 75 1.77 -1.08 7.63
CA PHE A 75 2.04 -1.27 9.06
C PHE A 75 3.31 -0.52 9.48
N TYR A 76 4.40 -0.69 8.73
CA TYR A 76 5.65 0.00 9.03
C TYR A 76 5.52 1.53 8.99
N ASN A 77 4.81 2.06 7.98
CA ASN A 77 4.55 3.50 7.89
C ASN A 77 3.74 4.00 9.10
N SER A 78 2.69 3.28 9.50
CA SER A 78 1.86 3.66 10.64
C SER A 78 2.64 3.62 11.96
N PHE A 79 3.44 2.57 12.16
CA PHE A 79 4.32 2.43 13.31
C PHE A 79 5.35 3.56 13.39
N SER A 80 5.98 3.88 12.25
CA SER A 80 6.97 4.94 12.16
C SER A 80 6.35 6.33 12.35
N ASP A 81 5.13 6.57 11.85
CA ASP A 81 4.41 7.84 12.06
C ASP A 81 4.06 8.06 13.53
N LEU A 82 3.64 7.02 14.25
CA LEU A 82 3.36 7.11 15.69
C LEU A 82 4.60 7.44 16.51
N ILE A 83 5.72 6.78 16.22
CA ILE A 83 6.95 6.93 17.01
C ILE A 83 7.75 8.15 16.54
N PHE A 84 8.18 8.17 15.29
CA PHE A 84 9.07 9.20 14.76
C PHE A 84 8.33 10.46 14.32
N GLY A 85 7.09 10.33 13.84
CA GLY A 85 6.30 11.45 13.36
C GLY A 85 5.49 12.18 14.44
N ARG A 86 5.28 11.57 15.62
CA ARG A 86 4.36 12.13 16.64
C ARG A 86 4.89 12.03 18.07
N PHE A 87 5.34 10.86 18.51
CA PHE A 87 5.81 10.67 19.88
C PHE A 87 6.96 11.63 20.24
N PHE A 88 7.98 11.74 19.37
CA PHE A 88 9.10 12.67 19.61
C PHE A 88 8.78 14.16 19.37
N ILE A 89 7.70 14.48 18.67
CA ILE A 89 7.26 15.86 18.44
C ILE A 89 6.45 16.38 19.63
N TYR A 90 5.47 15.60 20.09
CA TYR A 90 4.45 16.10 21.03
C TYR A 90 4.76 15.79 22.49
N ILE A 91 5.70 14.90 22.79
CA ILE A 91 6.14 14.64 24.17
C ILE A 91 7.35 15.53 24.48
N THR A 92 7.07 16.82 24.67
CA THR A 92 8.06 17.88 24.91
C THR A 92 9.03 17.61 26.08
N PRO A 93 8.66 16.98 27.22
CA PRO A 93 9.58 16.74 28.33
C PRO A 93 10.70 15.74 27.99
N LEU A 94 10.48 14.88 26.98
CA LEU A 94 11.48 13.90 26.54
C LEU A 94 12.53 14.50 25.63
N CYS A 95 12.32 15.73 25.11
CA CYS A 95 13.28 16.40 24.24
C CYS A 95 14.65 16.53 24.91
N GLY A 96 14.73 17.10 26.12
CA GLY A 96 16.01 17.31 26.81
C GLY A 96 16.76 16.03 27.20
N ILE A 97 16.06 14.89 27.33
CA ILE A 97 16.65 13.61 27.74
C ILE A 97 17.10 12.79 26.52
N ILE A 98 16.27 12.73 25.48
CA ILE A 98 16.45 11.80 24.37
C ILE A 98 17.12 12.48 23.15
N ALA A 99 16.97 13.79 22.98
CA ALA A 99 17.65 14.53 21.90
C ALA A 99 19.17 14.29 21.83
N PRO A 100 19.94 14.32 22.95
CA PRO A 100 21.38 14.06 22.89
C PRO A 100 21.71 12.61 22.50
N PHE A 101 20.84 11.64 22.80
CA PHE A 101 21.06 10.25 22.38
C PHE A 101 20.87 10.07 20.88
N PHE A 102 19.90 10.76 20.28
CA PHE A 102 19.66 10.71 18.83
C PHE A 102 20.74 11.42 18.01
N TYR A 103 21.53 12.29 18.63
CA TYR A 103 22.69 12.94 18.02
C TYR A 103 23.79 11.92 17.68
N ASP A 104 24.11 11.03 18.62
CA ASP A 104 25.11 9.97 18.42
C ASP A 104 24.60 8.85 17.50
N PHE A 105 23.30 8.57 17.51
CA PHE A 105 22.64 7.54 16.68
C PHE A 105 22.04 8.08 15.37
N SER A 106 22.60 9.14 14.78
CA SER A 106 22.08 9.79 13.55
C SER A 106 21.87 8.82 12.36
N ILE A 107 22.69 7.76 12.26
CA ILE A 107 22.56 6.71 11.25
C ILE A 107 21.22 5.97 11.38
N PHE A 108 20.76 5.68 12.61
CA PHE A 108 19.50 4.99 12.84
C PHE A 108 18.30 5.82 12.38
N LEU A 109 18.31 7.12 12.66
CA LEU A 109 17.28 8.05 12.20
C LEU A 109 17.27 8.21 10.68
N GLN A 110 18.46 8.24 10.06
CA GLN A 110 18.58 8.27 8.60
C GLN A 110 18.02 7.01 7.96
N ILE A 111 18.37 5.83 8.47
CA ILE A 111 17.83 4.56 7.98
C ILE A 111 16.31 4.52 8.14
N SER A 112 15.80 4.91 9.31
CA SER A 112 14.36 4.89 9.60
C SER A 112 13.58 5.84 8.70
N ASN A 113 14.06 7.07 8.49
CA ASN A 113 13.44 8.04 7.60
C ASN A 113 13.47 7.59 6.13
N ASN A 114 14.59 7.01 5.68
CA ASN A 114 14.71 6.46 4.33
C ASN A 114 13.76 5.28 4.12
N LEU A 115 13.68 4.37 5.10
CA LEU A 115 12.80 3.20 5.06
C LEU A 115 11.32 3.60 5.10
N TYR A 116 10.95 4.62 5.88
CA TYR A 116 9.59 5.16 5.89
C TYR A 116 9.18 5.67 4.50
N ASN A 117 10.04 6.49 3.89
CA ASN A 117 9.76 7.03 2.56
C ASN A 117 9.79 5.96 1.46
N TYR A 118 10.65 4.94 1.61
CA TYR A 118 10.64 3.74 0.77
C TYR A 118 9.30 3.01 0.87
N CYS A 119 8.83 2.69 2.07
CA CYS A 119 7.57 2.00 2.30
C CYS A 119 6.38 2.81 1.79
N ARG A 120 6.40 4.14 1.93
CA ARG A 120 5.38 5.03 1.36
C ARG A 120 5.32 4.94 -0.18
N ALA A 121 6.47 4.95 -0.85
CA ALA A 121 6.52 4.76 -2.30
C ALA A 121 6.09 3.33 -2.70
N LEU A 122 6.56 2.30 -2.00
CA LEU A 122 6.19 0.90 -2.22
C LEU A 122 4.66 0.69 -2.14
N LYS A 123 3.99 1.33 -1.19
CA LYS A 123 2.53 1.31 -1.06
C LYS A 123 1.84 1.82 -2.32
N SER A 124 2.28 2.95 -2.87
CA SER A 124 1.70 3.50 -4.10
C SER A 124 1.85 2.55 -5.30
N VAL A 125 3.00 1.89 -5.45
CA VAL A 125 3.26 0.93 -6.52
C VAL A 125 2.43 -0.34 -6.35
N THR A 126 2.34 -0.85 -5.11
CA THR A 126 1.58 -2.07 -4.82
C THR A 126 0.08 -1.85 -5.01
N GLN A 127 -0.42 -0.65 -4.67
CA GLN A 127 -1.80 -0.26 -4.93
C GLN A 127 -2.17 -0.34 -6.42
N ILE A 128 -1.29 0.18 -7.30
CA ILE A 128 -1.47 0.06 -8.77
C ILE A 128 -1.63 -1.42 -9.14
N LEU A 129 -0.70 -2.27 -8.71
CA LEU A 129 -0.69 -3.69 -9.06
C LEU A 129 -1.92 -4.45 -8.53
N LEU A 130 -2.41 -4.12 -7.34
CA LEU A 130 -3.63 -4.68 -6.79
C LEU A 130 -4.83 -4.34 -7.68
N THR A 131 -4.90 -3.10 -8.19
CA THR A 131 -5.97 -2.70 -9.12
C THR A 131 -5.82 -3.37 -10.49
N THR A 132 -4.61 -3.47 -11.04
CA THR A 132 -4.33 -4.20 -12.30
C THR A 132 -4.71 -5.67 -12.18
N ASN A 133 -4.40 -6.30 -11.04
CA ASN A 133 -4.71 -7.69 -10.77
C ASN A 133 -6.22 -7.94 -10.82
N ARG A 134 -7.01 -7.08 -10.16
CA ARG A 134 -8.48 -7.13 -10.20
C ARG A 134 -9.03 -6.91 -11.61
N MET A 135 -8.48 -5.95 -12.35
CA MET A 135 -8.90 -5.68 -13.73
C MET A 135 -8.63 -6.88 -14.65
N THR A 136 -7.45 -7.51 -14.53
CA THR A 136 -7.07 -8.64 -15.39
C THR A 136 -7.98 -9.86 -15.19
N CYS A 137 -8.52 -10.06 -13.98
CA CYS A 137 -9.53 -11.09 -13.72
C CYS A 137 -10.79 -10.90 -14.58
N VAL A 138 -11.17 -9.66 -14.89
CA VAL A 138 -12.39 -9.33 -15.65
C VAL A 138 -12.13 -9.32 -17.15
N MET A 139 -11.05 -8.67 -17.56
CA MET A 139 -10.67 -8.54 -18.96
C MET A 139 -10.30 -9.89 -19.58
N PHE A 140 -9.58 -10.73 -18.83
CA PHE A 140 -8.99 -11.97 -19.33
C PHE A 140 -9.13 -13.11 -18.30
N PRO A 141 -10.35 -13.55 -17.95
CA PRO A 141 -10.57 -14.54 -16.90
C PRO A 141 -9.86 -15.87 -17.16
N ILE A 142 -9.81 -16.32 -18.42
CA ILE A 142 -9.19 -17.58 -18.84
C ILE A 142 -7.66 -17.53 -18.72
N PHE A 143 -7.06 -16.38 -19.04
CA PHE A 143 -5.61 -16.22 -19.07
C PHE A 143 -5.04 -15.63 -17.79
N HIS A 144 -5.88 -15.11 -16.89
CA HIS A 144 -5.47 -14.43 -15.65
C HIS A 144 -4.39 -15.22 -14.89
N GLN A 145 -4.66 -16.49 -14.56
CA GLN A 145 -3.70 -17.29 -13.79
C GLN A 145 -2.38 -17.50 -14.53
N LYS A 146 -2.41 -17.67 -15.87
CA LYS A 146 -1.21 -17.84 -16.70
C LYS A 146 -0.39 -16.55 -16.77
N ILE A 147 -1.05 -15.41 -16.99
CA ILE A 147 -0.43 -14.07 -17.03
C ILE A 147 0.31 -13.80 -15.73
N TRP A 148 -0.39 -13.92 -14.59
CA TRP A 148 0.22 -13.64 -13.30
C TRP A 148 1.28 -14.67 -12.92
N LYS A 149 1.11 -15.95 -13.23
CA LYS A 149 2.16 -16.96 -12.98
C LYS A 149 3.46 -16.67 -13.71
N THR A 150 3.39 -16.29 -14.99
CA THR A 150 4.58 -15.98 -15.81
C THR A 150 5.23 -14.66 -15.40
N SER A 151 4.42 -13.63 -15.13
CA SER A 151 4.92 -12.28 -14.84
C SER A 151 5.24 -12.02 -13.37
N PHE A 152 4.76 -12.85 -12.42
CA PHE A 152 4.82 -12.55 -10.98
C PHE A 152 6.22 -12.18 -10.48
N LYS A 153 7.24 -12.96 -10.84
CA LYS A 153 8.62 -12.71 -10.40
C LYS A 153 9.12 -11.36 -10.92
N ILE A 154 8.88 -11.06 -12.19
CA ILE A 154 9.30 -9.81 -12.83
C ILE A 154 8.57 -8.63 -12.17
N VAL A 155 7.26 -8.73 -11.99
CA VAL A 155 6.43 -7.68 -11.40
C VAL A 155 6.85 -7.41 -9.95
N VAL A 156 7.07 -8.44 -9.13
CA VAL A 156 7.54 -8.28 -7.74
C VAL A 156 8.92 -7.61 -7.71
N SER A 157 9.86 -8.02 -8.56
CA SER A 157 11.17 -7.39 -8.63
C SER A 157 11.07 -5.90 -9.00
N ILE A 158 10.28 -5.55 -10.02
CA ILE A 158 10.04 -4.14 -10.38
C ILE A 158 9.41 -3.38 -9.21
N THR A 159 8.45 -3.99 -8.50
CA THR A 159 7.76 -3.39 -7.35
C THR A 159 8.72 -3.00 -6.23
N LEU A 160 9.76 -3.82 -5.99
CA LEU A 160 10.75 -3.56 -4.96
C LEU A 160 11.84 -2.58 -5.42
N ILE A 161 12.16 -2.56 -6.71
CA ILE A 161 13.20 -1.68 -7.26
C ILE A 161 12.67 -0.26 -7.49
N LEU A 162 11.45 -0.12 -8.01
CA LEU A 162 10.87 1.18 -8.39
C LEU A 162 10.87 2.24 -7.27
N PRO A 163 10.58 1.90 -5.99
CA PRO A 163 10.63 2.85 -4.89
C PRO A 163 12.03 3.44 -4.64
N PHE A 164 13.12 2.71 -4.95
CA PHE A 164 14.48 3.24 -4.83
C PHE A 164 14.72 4.43 -5.78
N PHE A 165 14.14 4.38 -6.98
CA PHE A 165 14.16 5.50 -7.93
C PHE A 165 13.31 6.69 -7.49
N ALA A 166 12.40 6.52 -6.53
CA ALA A 166 11.64 7.63 -5.95
C ALA A 166 12.41 8.32 -4.81
N ILE A 167 13.21 7.56 -4.06
CA ILE A 167 13.88 8.04 -2.83
C ILE A 167 15.38 8.29 -2.98
N TRP A 168 15.99 8.05 -4.15
CA TRP A 168 17.45 8.20 -4.33
C TRP A 168 17.98 9.57 -3.88
N ASN A 169 17.25 10.67 -4.13
CA ASN A 169 17.64 12.00 -3.68
C ASN A 169 17.62 12.12 -2.14
N LEU A 170 16.72 11.39 -1.47
CA LEU A 170 16.66 11.32 -0.01
C LEU A 170 17.82 10.50 0.56
N ILE A 171 18.20 9.40 -0.09
CA ILE A 171 19.35 8.57 0.34
C ILE A 171 20.64 9.39 0.38
N ILE A 172 20.83 10.28 -0.61
CA ILE A 172 22.01 11.16 -0.72
C ILE A 172 21.87 12.42 0.16
N SER A 173 20.64 12.78 0.53
CA SER A 173 20.36 13.98 1.32
C SER A 173 20.91 13.89 2.74
N ARG A 174 21.32 15.03 3.30
CA ARG A 174 21.67 15.14 4.71
C ARG A 174 20.41 15.33 5.53
N ASN A 175 20.23 14.47 6.53
CA ASN A 175 19.19 14.64 7.54
C ASN A 175 19.68 15.61 8.62
N TYR A 176 18.79 16.44 9.10
CA TYR A 176 19.00 17.33 10.23
C TYR A 176 17.76 17.32 11.11
N ILE A 177 17.96 17.49 12.40
CA ILE A 177 16.88 17.52 13.36
C ILE A 177 16.40 18.97 13.47
N THR A 178 15.10 19.18 13.39
CA THR A 178 14.47 20.48 13.60
C THR A 178 13.53 20.41 14.79
N GLU A 179 13.52 21.46 15.60
CA GLU A 179 12.51 21.63 16.62
C GLU A 179 11.14 21.86 16.00
N THR A 180 10.12 21.21 16.54
CA THR A 180 8.74 21.35 16.09
C THR A 180 7.83 21.12 17.29
N PHE A 181 7.01 22.12 17.64
CA PHE A 181 6.05 22.07 18.76
C PHE A 181 6.66 21.66 20.13
N GLY A 182 7.87 22.12 20.45
CA GLY A 182 8.56 21.82 21.70
C GLY A 182 9.22 20.42 21.77
N GLY A 183 9.08 19.61 20.71
CA GLY A 183 9.84 18.39 20.49
C GLY A 183 10.76 18.50 19.27
N PHE A 184 11.17 17.37 18.72
CA PHE A 184 12.07 17.34 17.57
C PHE A 184 11.57 16.38 16.48
N HIS A 185 11.82 16.74 15.22
CA HIS A 185 11.50 15.95 14.05
C HIS A 185 12.70 15.86 13.10
N VAL A 186 12.83 14.72 12.42
CA VAL A 186 13.92 14.51 11.45
C VAL A 186 13.49 15.09 10.10
N ASN A 187 14.14 16.18 9.71
CA ASN A 187 14.00 16.75 8.38
C ASN A 187 15.21 16.45 7.51
N HIS A 188 15.07 16.66 6.21
CA HIS A 188 16.12 16.42 5.23
C HIS A 188 16.31 17.65 4.37
N LYS A 189 17.57 17.97 4.05
CA LYS A 189 17.89 19.02 3.08
C LYS A 189 18.13 18.35 1.75
N ASN A 190 17.23 18.58 0.79
CA ASN A 190 17.33 18.01 -0.55
C ASN A 190 18.76 18.22 -1.10
N ALA A 191 19.44 17.14 -1.48
CA ALA A 191 20.75 17.24 -2.12
C ALA A 191 20.62 17.98 -3.46
N ILE A 192 19.50 17.77 -4.15
CA ILE A 192 19.13 18.44 -5.39
C ILE A 192 17.78 19.16 -5.20
N SER A 193 17.78 20.50 -5.29
CA SER A 193 16.64 21.36 -4.98
C SER A 193 15.46 21.24 -5.96
N TRP A 194 15.70 20.91 -7.24
CA TRP A 194 14.63 20.74 -8.22
C TRP A 194 13.83 19.43 -8.01
N ALA A 195 14.45 18.44 -7.38
CA ALA A 195 14.01 17.05 -7.28
C ALA A 195 13.40 16.73 -5.89
N SER A 196 12.49 17.55 -5.38
CA SER A 196 11.96 17.37 -4.01
C SER A 196 11.13 16.10 -3.85
N LEU A 197 11.28 15.44 -2.70
CA LEU A 197 10.57 14.19 -2.36
C LEU A 197 9.05 14.32 -2.52
N SER A 198 8.46 15.42 -2.06
CA SER A 198 7.03 15.67 -2.15
C SER A 198 6.53 15.73 -3.59
N LYS A 199 7.34 16.24 -4.54
CA LYS A 199 6.98 16.26 -5.97
C LYS A 199 6.96 14.86 -6.57
N PHE A 200 7.96 14.03 -6.27
CA PHE A 200 7.98 12.64 -6.72
C PHE A 200 6.82 11.84 -6.11
N GLN A 201 6.60 11.95 -4.80
CA GLN A 201 5.49 11.27 -4.14
C GLN A 201 4.14 11.68 -4.76
N LEU A 202 3.95 12.97 -5.05
CA LEU A 202 2.74 13.45 -5.71
C LEU A 202 2.59 12.85 -7.12
N ALA A 203 3.66 12.81 -7.91
CA ALA A 203 3.65 12.23 -9.25
C ALA A 203 3.32 10.73 -9.24
N PHE A 204 3.91 9.97 -8.31
CA PHE A 204 3.61 8.54 -8.14
C PHE A 204 2.16 8.31 -7.71
N ILE A 205 1.65 9.10 -6.75
CA ILE A 205 0.26 9.03 -6.30
C ILE A 205 -0.69 9.41 -7.43
N SER A 206 -0.39 10.47 -8.21
CA SER A 206 -1.25 10.87 -9.33
C SER A 206 -1.32 9.81 -10.41
N VAL A 207 -0.19 9.21 -10.78
CA VAL A 207 -0.16 8.08 -11.73
C VAL A 207 -0.95 6.89 -11.17
N ALA A 208 -0.80 6.59 -9.89
CA ALA A 208 -1.53 5.51 -9.24
C ALA A 208 -3.04 5.75 -9.25
N LEU A 209 -3.48 6.98 -8.99
CA LEU A 209 -4.89 7.37 -8.99
C LEU A 209 -5.48 7.33 -10.40
N VAL A 210 -4.78 7.86 -11.41
CA VAL A 210 -5.22 7.77 -12.81
C VAL A 210 -5.37 6.32 -13.23
N PHE A 211 -4.39 5.47 -12.93
CA PHE A 211 -4.45 4.05 -13.26
C PHE A 211 -5.59 3.34 -12.51
N THR A 212 -5.77 3.66 -11.23
CA THR A 212 -6.89 3.14 -10.42
C THR A 212 -8.24 3.54 -11.02
N PHE A 213 -8.41 4.81 -11.35
CA PHE A 213 -9.63 5.36 -11.93
C PHE A 213 -9.95 4.71 -13.29
N LEU A 214 -8.97 4.63 -14.18
CA LEU A 214 -9.12 3.95 -15.48
C LEU A 214 -9.55 2.49 -15.28
N ASN A 215 -8.88 1.76 -14.38
CA ASN A 215 -9.22 0.37 -14.10
C ASN A 215 -10.62 0.19 -13.52
N THR A 216 -11.06 1.10 -12.63
CA THR A 216 -12.41 1.10 -12.08
C THR A 216 -13.45 1.35 -13.18
N GLY A 217 -13.13 2.14 -14.20
CA GLY A 217 -14.01 2.33 -15.36
C GLY A 217 -14.28 1.04 -16.14
N TYR A 218 -13.32 0.14 -16.23
CA TYR A 218 -13.46 -1.12 -16.97
C TYR A 218 -14.10 -2.26 -16.17
N ALA A 219 -14.02 -2.24 -14.85
CA ALA A 219 -14.45 -3.33 -13.99
C ALA A 219 -15.08 -2.83 -12.67
N THR A 220 -16.35 -3.13 -12.46
CA THR A 220 -17.02 -2.98 -11.15
C THR A 220 -17.00 -4.31 -10.41
N CYS A 221 -16.49 -4.34 -9.19
CA CYS A 221 -16.53 -5.53 -8.34
C CYS A 221 -17.76 -5.50 -7.43
N SER A 222 -18.67 -6.46 -7.63
CA SER A 222 -19.79 -6.72 -6.73
C SER A 222 -19.59 -8.05 -6.00
N ILE A 223 -20.35 -8.24 -4.92
CA ILE A 223 -20.39 -9.53 -4.24
C ILE A 223 -21.23 -10.47 -5.11
N GLY A 224 -20.58 -11.42 -5.78
CA GLY A 224 -21.23 -12.50 -6.50
C GLY A 224 -21.58 -13.66 -5.56
N HIS A 225 -22.71 -14.30 -5.77
CA HIS A 225 -23.11 -15.47 -5.00
C HIS A 225 -22.91 -16.73 -5.84
N ARG A 226 -22.23 -17.74 -5.29
CA ARG A 226 -22.21 -19.07 -5.92
C ARG A 226 -23.54 -19.73 -5.66
N THR A 227 -24.33 -19.88 -6.70
CA THR A 227 -25.53 -20.71 -6.70
C THR A 227 -25.22 -22.03 -7.39
N PHE A 228 -25.51 -23.13 -6.73
CA PHE A 228 -25.47 -24.46 -7.34
C PHE A 228 -26.88 -25.01 -7.39
N ASP A 229 -27.28 -25.46 -8.57
CA ASP A 229 -28.57 -26.09 -8.77
C ASP A 229 -28.46 -27.57 -8.42
N ALA A 230 -29.11 -27.95 -7.32
CA ALA A 230 -29.18 -29.34 -6.87
C ALA A 230 -30.54 -29.92 -7.25
N ILE A 231 -30.55 -31.06 -7.93
CA ILE A 231 -31.80 -31.77 -8.26
C ILE A 231 -32.21 -32.58 -7.04
N ARG A 232 -33.33 -32.21 -6.41
CA ARG A 232 -33.93 -32.94 -5.30
C ARG A 232 -35.13 -33.73 -5.81
N THR A 233 -35.10 -35.05 -5.63
CA THR A 233 -36.26 -35.90 -5.90
C THR A 233 -37.11 -36.01 -4.65
N ASP A 234 -38.38 -35.67 -4.74
CA ASP A 234 -39.31 -35.72 -3.61
C ASP A 234 -39.73 -37.18 -3.35
N PRO A 235 -39.41 -37.77 -2.18
CA PRO A 235 -39.56 -39.21 -1.96
C PRO A 235 -41.01 -39.72 -1.97
N THR A 236 -42.00 -38.84 -1.88
CA THR A 236 -43.43 -39.20 -1.86
C THR A 236 -44.11 -39.06 -3.22
N THR A 237 -43.59 -38.22 -4.13
CA THR A 237 -44.24 -37.92 -5.42
C THR A 237 -43.38 -38.25 -6.64
N GLY A 238 -42.12 -38.64 -6.43
CA GLY A 238 -41.20 -39.04 -7.51
C GLY A 238 -40.79 -37.91 -8.46
N LYS A 239 -41.24 -36.67 -8.21
CA LYS A 239 -40.90 -35.51 -9.04
C LYS A 239 -39.54 -34.96 -8.65
N THR A 240 -38.72 -34.70 -9.66
CA THR A 240 -37.43 -34.01 -9.54
C THR A 240 -37.64 -32.51 -9.60
N ALA A 241 -37.24 -31.79 -8.55
CA ALA A 241 -37.25 -30.33 -8.49
C ALA A 241 -35.82 -29.81 -8.37
N THR A 242 -35.45 -28.84 -9.19
CA THR A 242 -34.16 -28.18 -9.13
C THR A 242 -34.19 -27.11 -8.06
N VAL A 243 -33.36 -27.23 -7.02
CA VAL A 243 -33.27 -26.30 -5.90
C VAL A 243 -31.92 -25.60 -5.94
N THR A 244 -31.95 -24.28 -6.08
CA THR A 244 -30.76 -23.44 -6.11
C THR A 244 -30.25 -23.19 -4.69
N LEU A 245 -29.07 -23.73 -4.36
CA LEU A 245 -28.43 -23.58 -3.06
C LEU A 245 -27.28 -22.57 -3.13
N GLN A 246 -27.25 -21.63 -2.18
CA GLN A 246 -26.27 -20.54 -2.13
C GLN A 246 -25.03 -20.97 -1.34
N ALA A 247 -23.95 -21.34 -2.03
CA ALA A 247 -22.72 -21.91 -1.47
C ALA A 247 -21.64 -20.86 -1.15
N GLY A 248 -22.06 -19.67 -0.71
CA GLY A 248 -21.19 -18.58 -0.27
C GLY A 248 -21.01 -17.45 -1.28
N SER A 249 -20.43 -16.35 -0.79
CA SER A 249 -20.13 -15.15 -1.56
C SER A 249 -18.67 -15.11 -2.01
N TYR A 250 -18.44 -14.64 -3.23
CA TYR A 250 -17.12 -14.34 -3.79
C TYR A 250 -17.14 -12.96 -4.45
N CYS A 251 -16.01 -12.28 -4.54
CA CYS A 251 -15.95 -11.05 -5.32
C CYS A 251 -16.03 -11.41 -6.81
N GLU A 252 -17.12 -11.01 -7.46
CA GLU A 252 -17.31 -11.14 -8.89
C GLU A 252 -17.10 -9.74 -9.48
N CYS A 253 -16.02 -9.58 -10.23
CA CYS A 253 -15.76 -8.34 -10.94
C CYS A 253 -16.35 -8.47 -12.34
N ARG A 254 -17.35 -7.63 -12.64
CA ARG A 254 -18.05 -7.59 -13.93
C ARG A 254 -17.58 -6.37 -14.72
N ALA A 255 -17.62 -6.47 -16.05
CA ALA A 255 -17.45 -5.31 -16.90
C ALA A 255 -18.53 -4.26 -16.58
N THR A 256 -18.18 -2.99 -16.59
CA THR A 256 -19.13 -1.90 -16.34
C THR A 256 -20.12 -1.81 -17.49
N SER A 257 -21.41 -1.55 -17.20
CA SER A 257 -22.53 -1.50 -18.17
C SER A 257 -22.34 -0.61 -19.39
N GLN A 258 -21.44 0.37 -19.30
CA GLN A 258 -21.10 1.32 -20.37
C GLN A 258 -19.71 1.08 -20.99
N SER A 259 -18.98 0.05 -20.57
CA SER A 259 -17.66 -0.27 -21.12
C SER A 259 -17.78 -0.93 -22.49
N SER A 260 -16.83 -0.67 -23.38
CA SER A 260 -16.73 -1.31 -24.70
C SER A 260 -16.58 -2.84 -24.65
N ILE A 261 -16.33 -3.38 -23.46
CA ILE A 261 -16.13 -4.81 -23.20
C ILE A 261 -17.42 -5.46 -22.71
N GLN A 262 -18.39 -4.67 -22.21
CA GLN A 262 -19.74 -5.15 -21.89
C GLN A 262 -20.36 -5.89 -23.07
N SER A 263 -20.25 -5.35 -24.30
CA SER A 263 -20.85 -5.96 -25.50
C SER A 263 -20.18 -7.28 -25.90
N LEU A 264 -18.88 -7.43 -25.65
CA LEU A 264 -18.15 -8.69 -25.83
C LEU A 264 -18.53 -9.73 -24.78
N VAL A 265 -18.74 -9.30 -23.53
CA VAL A 265 -19.09 -10.19 -22.40
C VAL A 265 -20.57 -10.58 -22.41
N SER A 266 -21.46 -9.70 -22.89
CA SER A 266 -22.91 -9.97 -23.03
C SER A 266 -23.27 -10.72 -24.32
N GLY A 267 -22.28 -11.13 -25.11
CA GLY A 267 -22.50 -11.88 -26.36
C GLY A 267 -23.11 -11.06 -27.49
N ALA A 268 -23.11 -9.73 -27.39
CA ALA A 268 -23.57 -8.81 -28.44
C ALA A 268 -22.42 -8.38 -29.39
N GLY A 269 -21.27 -9.03 -29.31
CA GLY A 269 -20.09 -8.73 -30.10
C GLY A 269 -20.05 -9.48 -31.43
N ILE A 270 -20.29 -8.74 -32.52
CA ILE A 270 -20.03 -9.04 -33.95
C ILE A 270 -20.78 -10.28 -34.48
N SER A 271 -21.84 -10.06 -35.25
CA SER A 271 -22.45 -11.08 -36.11
C SER A 271 -21.47 -11.45 -37.23
N GLY A 272 -20.59 -12.40 -36.97
CA GLY A 272 -19.68 -12.96 -37.94
C GLY A 272 -19.44 -14.42 -37.59
N VAL A 273 -19.77 -15.31 -38.53
CA VAL A 273 -19.58 -16.76 -38.41
C VAL A 273 -18.09 -17.05 -38.16
N TYR A 274 -17.72 -17.33 -36.92
CA TYR A 274 -16.38 -17.78 -36.57
C TYR A 274 -16.38 -19.31 -36.57
N ASN A 275 -15.69 -19.91 -37.54
CA ASN A 275 -15.52 -21.35 -37.67
C ASN A 275 -14.25 -21.75 -36.90
N PRO A 276 -14.32 -22.35 -35.70
CA PRO A 276 -13.13 -22.73 -34.96
C PRO A 276 -12.44 -23.91 -35.67
N LYS A 277 -11.31 -23.62 -36.32
CA LYS A 277 -10.41 -24.64 -36.85
C LYS A 277 -9.75 -25.36 -35.67
N ILE A 278 -10.17 -26.59 -35.41
CA ILE A 278 -9.51 -27.51 -34.48
C ILE A 278 -8.19 -27.89 -35.16
N ILE A 279 -7.06 -27.48 -34.59
CA ILE A 279 -5.74 -27.97 -34.98
C ILE A 279 -5.50 -29.23 -34.15
N GLY A 280 -5.47 -30.37 -34.83
CA GLY A 280 -5.04 -31.67 -34.27
C GLY A 280 -3.53 -31.77 -34.16
#